data_AF-A0A267G393-F1
#
_entry.id   AF-A0A267G393-F1
#
_cell.length_a   1.000
_cell.length_b   1.000
_cell.length_c   1.000
_cell.angle_alpha   90.00
_cell.angle_beta   90.00
_cell.angle_gamma   90.00
#
_symmetry.space_group_name_H-M   'P 1'
#
loop_
_entity.id
_entity.type
_entity.pdbx_description
1 polymer ?
#
loop_
_entity_poly.entity_id
_entity_poly.type
_entity_poly.pdbx_seq_one_letter_code
_entity_poly.pdbx_strand_id
1 'polypeptide(L)'
;MANSCTGLLSLSASALIVLLIVMEHLTRDSMASAMAVTKGNEETFEYFMFSQEWPYTFCTENEPSCNNTDKLVPIFNIHGLWPEKVKGDCQGEFNYSQLKPVESQLRKYWMDLLNPRGNPKDFWNHEYTKHGRCASVDSRFNSTLKYFQSALSIYLKYNVTQFLKSAGIVPGSTSYKASKIIEAVNSAFGYKPEIDCFAPGKKHGEKSKPAYLAELRICFSKDLTPRECESSGREVPQPRHSAHTLYYDPELPRSFHREAEANVYSPIKMSRSVKNLIASWIETERPTAVSERKRIWTSPCKDDEDVQLPEKLNY
;
A
#
# COMPACT_ATOMS: atom_id res chain seq x y z
N MET A 1 72.16 58.86 12.62
CA MET A 1 71.80 58.59 14.03
C MET A 1 70.54 57.74 14.04
N ALA A 2 70.58 56.62 14.78
CA ALA A 2 69.51 55.84 15.44
C ALA A 2 68.10 55.73 14.81
N ASN A 3 67.33 54.63 14.89
CA ASN A 3 67.46 53.26 15.38
C ASN A 3 66.23 52.52 14.80
N SER A 4 66.42 51.35 14.20
CA SER A 4 65.28 50.46 13.86
C SER A 4 65.20 49.37 14.93
N CYS A 5 64.20 49.47 15.82
CA CYS A 5 63.83 48.39 16.72
C CYS A 5 62.92 47.42 15.97
N THR A 6 63.48 46.33 15.45
CA THR A 6 62.70 45.14 15.05
C THR A 6 62.82 44.09 16.14
N GLY A 7 61.99 44.23 17.17
CA GLY A 7 61.82 43.20 18.19
C GLY A 7 61.00 42.04 17.62
N LEU A 8 61.68 40.97 17.19
CA LEU A 8 61.05 39.67 16.98
C LEU A 8 60.66 39.10 18.34
N LEU A 9 59.38 39.21 18.69
CA LEU A 9 58.82 38.56 19.87
C LEU A 9 58.85 37.04 19.65
N SER A 10 59.80 36.34 20.28
CA SER A 10 59.76 34.89 20.35
C SER A 10 58.59 34.47 21.25
N LEU A 11 57.51 33.98 20.65
CA LEU A 11 56.45 33.33 21.41
C LEU A 11 57.05 32.09 22.10
N SER A 12 56.87 31.99 23.41
CA SER A 12 57.33 30.82 24.17
C SER A 12 56.61 29.56 23.67
N ALA A 13 57.24 28.40 23.86
CA ALA A 13 56.63 27.11 23.50
C ALA A 13 55.22 26.94 24.13
N SER A 14 55.02 27.48 25.34
CA SER A 14 53.72 27.50 26.00
C SER A 14 52.67 28.32 25.26
N ALA A 15 53.05 29.45 24.65
CA ALA A 15 52.13 30.29 23.88
C ALA A 15 51.71 29.63 22.55
N LEU A 16 52.62 28.87 21.91
CA LEU A 16 52.30 28.07 20.72
C LEU A 16 51.35 26.90 21.04
N ILE A 17 51.55 26.22 22.17
CA ILE A 17 50.66 25.13 22.63
C ILE A 17 49.26 25.67 22.93
N VAL A 18 49.16 26.82 23.61
CA VAL A 18 47.86 27.47 23.87
C VAL A 18 47.18 27.86 22.56
N LEU A 19 47.92 28.38 21.58
CA LEU A 19 47.35 28.73 20.28
C LEU A 19 46.83 27.49 19.52
N LEU A 20 47.55 26.37 19.57
CA LEU A 20 47.10 25.10 18.95
C LEU A 20 45.85 24.55 19.63
N ILE A 21 45.80 24.57 20.96
CA ILE A 21 44.61 24.14 21.73
C ILE A 21 43.41 25.04 21.39
N VAL A 22 43.61 26.36 21.33
CA VAL A 22 42.55 27.31 20.96
C VAL A 22 42.07 27.05 19.54
N MET A 23 42.95 26.80 18.58
CA MET A 23 42.56 26.47 17.19
C MET A 23 41.81 25.13 17.11
N GLU A 24 42.23 24.11 17.85
CA GLU A 24 41.48 22.83 17.96
C GLU A 24 40.10 23.02 18.59
N HIS A 25 39.97 23.86 19.62
CA HIS A 25 38.67 24.15 20.24
C HIS A 25 37.77 24.96 19.30
N LEU A 26 38.30 25.99 18.63
CA LEU A 26 37.54 26.78 17.65
C LEU A 26 37.06 25.95 16.45
N THR A 27 37.84 24.95 16.02
CA THR A 27 37.42 24.00 14.98
C THR A 27 36.37 23.01 15.48
N ARG A 28 36.46 22.53 16.73
CA ARG A 28 35.41 21.70 17.37
C ARG A 28 34.11 22.46 17.53
N ASP A 29 34.15 23.71 17.98
CA ASP A 29 32.95 24.54 18.17
C ASP A 29 32.30 24.89 16.83
N SER A 30 33.10 25.15 15.79
CA SER A 30 32.60 25.35 14.42
C SER A 30 31.96 24.08 13.84
N MET A 31 32.56 22.91 14.06
CA MET A 31 32.00 21.60 13.67
C MET A 31 30.73 21.26 14.47
N ALA A 32 30.70 21.56 15.77
CA ALA A 32 29.52 21.35 16.62
C ALA A 32 28.37 22.28 16.23
N SER A 33 28.67 23.53 15.84
CA SER A 33 27.69 24.46 15.29
C SER A 33 27.20 24.03 13.89
N ALA A 34 28.06 23.44 13.06
CA ALA A 34 27.68 22.84 11.78
C ALA A 34 26.89 21.52 11.92
N MET A 35 27.05 20.77 13.03
CA MET A 35 26.24 19.61 13.37
C MET A 35 24.96 19.95 14.14
N ALA A 36 24.81 21.20 14.61
CA ALA A 36 23.57 21.73 15.14
C ALA A 36 22.58 22.16 14.03
N VAL A 37 22.78 21.67 12.80
CA VAL A 37 21.78 21.66 11.74
C VAL A 37 20.63 20.77 12.20
N THR A 38 19.56 21.43 12.64
CA THR A 38 18.18 20.95 12.81
C THR A 38 18.04 19.45 13.03
N LYS A 39 17.79 19.07 14.28
CA LYS A 39 17.04 17.85 14.63
C LYS A 39 15.59 17.98 14.13
N GLY A 40 15.41 18.20 12.83
CA GLY A 40 14.14 18.00 12.14
C GLY A 40 13.89 16.51 12.14
N ASN A 41 12.67 16.10 12.49
CA ASN A 41 12.24 14.71 12.35
C ASN A 41 12.49 14.30 10.89
N GLU A 42 13.44 13.40 10.63
CA GLU A 42 13.70 12.91 9.28
C GLU A 42 12.42 12.26 8.76
N GLU A 43 11.80 12.88 7.75
CA GLU A 43 10.61 12.32 7.11
C GLU A 43 10.98 10.98 6.48
N THR A 44 10.36 9.91 6.95
CA THR A 44 10.66 8.56 6.48
C THR A 44 9.40 7.70 6.52
N PHE A 45 9.39 6.62 5.75
CA PHE A 45 8.44 5.51 5.85
C PHE A 45 9.24 4.21 5.76
N GLU A 46 8.65 3.03 5.95
CA GLU A 46 9.39 1.76 5.89
C GLU A 46 9.01 0.88 4.70
N TYR A 47 7.73 0.85 4.32
CA TYR A 47 7.22 0.05 3.22
C TYR A 47 5.93 0.65 2.67
N PHE A 48 5.41 0.11 1.57
CA PHE A 48 4.10 0.45 1.05
C PHE A 48 3.10 -0.69 1.30
N MET A 49 1.90 -0.33 1.73
CA MET A 49 0.73 -1.18 1.66
C MET A 49 -0.11 -0.75 0.46
N PHE A 50 -0.38 -1.68 -0.45
CA PHE A 50 -1.21 -1.43 -1.62
C PHE A 50 -2.56 -2.07 -1.44
N SER A 51 -3.58 -1.22 -1.29
CA SER A 51 -4.92 -1.57 -0.89
C SER A 51 -5.84 -1.60 -2.11
N GLN A 52 -6.48 -2.75 -2.34
CA GLN A 52 -7.40 -2.98 -3.45
C GLN A 52 -8.76 -3.41 -2.88
N GLU A 53 -9.80 -2.63 -3.17
CA GLU A 53 -11.16 -2.82 -2.63
C GLU A 53 -12.13 -3.38 -3.66
N TRP A 54 -13.11 -4.16 -3.21
CA TRP A 54 -14.15 -4.71 -4.08
C TRP A 54 -15.33 -3.74 -4.19
N PRO A 55 -15.62 -3.20 -5.40
CA PRO A 55 -16.58 -2.11 -5.55
C PRO A 55 -17.99 -2.41 -5.03
N TYR A 56 -18.48 -3.63 -5.24
CA TYR A 56 -19.84 -3.98 -4.86
C TYR A 56 -20.00 -4.18 -3.34
N THR A 57 -18.97 -4.69 -2.67
CA THR A 57 -18.98 -4.76 -1.20
C THR A 57 -18.85 -3.36 -0.59
N PHE A 58 -17.97 -2.51 -1.13
CA PHE A 58 -17.88 -1.11 -0.74
C PHE A 58 -19.24 -0.41 -0.85
N CYS A 59 -19.94 -0.59 -1.97
CA CYS A 59 -21.25 0.03 -2.15
C CYS A 59 -22.31 -0.52 -1.20
N THR A 60 -22.31 -1.84 -0.95
CA THR A 60 -23.22 -2.46 0.03
C THR A 60 -23.01 -1.91 1.44
N GLU A 61 -21.76 -1.67 1.83
CA GLU A 61 -21.40 -1.06 3.11
C GLU A 61 -21.84 0.41 3.22
N ASN A 62 -21.77 1.13 2.09
CA ASN A 62 -22.04 2.57 2.02
C ASN A 62 -23.43 2.92 1.48
N GLU A 63 -24.39 1.98 1.49
CA GLU A 63 -25.79 2.27 1.17
C GLU A 63 -26.37 3.28 2.17
N PRO A 64 -27.16 4.30 1.73
CA PRO A 64 -27.65 4.53 0.37
C PRO A 64 -26.76 5.45 -0.49
N SER A 65 -25.55 5.78 -0.03
CA SER A 65 -24.67 6.77 -0.68
C SER A 65 -24.07 6.27 -1.99
N CYS A 66 -23.93 4.96 -2.21
CA CYS A 66 -23.49 4.40 -3.48
C CYS A 66 -24.67 4.03 -4.40
N ASN A 67 -25.15 4.99 -5.21
CA ASN A 67 -26.35 4.81 -6.04
C ASN A 67 -26.09 4.57 -7.55
N ASN A 68 -24.83 4.54 -8.01
CA ASN A 68 -24.45 4.42 -9.43
C ASN A 68 -23.72 3.09 -9.74
N THR A 69 -24.29 1.98 -9.29
CA THR A 69 -23.68 0.65 -9.46
C THR A 69 -23.55 0.21 -10.93
N ASP A 70 -24.29 0.83 -11.85
CA ASP A 70 -24.22 0.59 -13.30
C ASP A 70 -22.88 1.00 -13.94
N LYS A 71 -22.07 1.82 -13.25
CA LYS A 71 -20.74 2.25 -13.70
C LYS A 71 -19.60 1.50 -13.04
N LEU A 72 -19.89 0.67 -12.05
CA LEU A 72 -18.88 -0.14 -11.40
C LEU A 72 -18.37 -1.20 -12.37
N VAL A 73 -17.06 -1.34 -12.39
CA VAL A 73 -16.41 -2.42 -13.12
C VAL A 73 -16.20 -3.55 -12.12
N PRO A 74 -16.50 -4.81 -12.48
CA PRO A 74 -16.27 -5.96 -11.61
C PRO A 74 -14.81 -6.39 -11.56
N ILE A 75 -13.94 -5.45 -11.24
CA ILE A 75 -12.55 -5.65 -10.89
C ILE A 75 -12.34 -4.98 -9.54
N PHE A 76 -11.38 -5.46 -8.77
CA PHE A 76 -10.91 -4.72 -7.61
C PHE A 76 -10.47 -3.31 -8.01
N ASN A 77 -10.99 -2.29 -7.34
CA ASN A 77 -10.58 -0.91 -7.46
C ASN A 77 -9.33 -0.67 -6.63
N ILE A 78 -8.46 0.25 -7.03
CA ILE A 78 -7.41 0.76 -6.16
C ILE A 78 -8.10 1.61 -5.10
N HIS A 79 -7.91 1.28 -3.83
CA HIS A 79 -8.23 2.18 -2.74
C HIS A 79 -7.04 3.12 -2.49
N GLY A 80 -5.83 2.56 -2.33
CA GLY A 80 -4.63 3.38 -2.33
C GLY A 80 -3.28 2.68 -2.19
N LEU A 81 -2.21 3.48 -2.26
CA LEU A 81 -0.82 3.07 -2.08
C LEU A 81 -0.23 3.79 -0.88
N TRP A 82 -0.22 3.16 0.28
CA TRP A 82 0.03 3.85 1.54
C TRP A 82 1.45 3.59 2.05
N PRO A 83 2.29 4.63 2.20
CA PRO A 83 3.50 4.52 3.00
C PRO A 83 3.14 4.16 4.44
N GLU A 84 3.71 3.07 4.93
CA GLU A 84 3.49 2.58 6.29
C GLU A 84 4.68 2.92 7.20
N LYS A 85 4.39 3.04 8.50
CA LYS A 85 5.34 3.45 9.55
C LYS A 85 6.01 4.80 9.24
N VAL A 86 5.18 5.75 8.83
CA VAL A 86 5.60 7.12 8.55
C VAL A 86 6.11 7.80 9.83
N LYS A 87 7.22 8.51 9.73
CA LYS A 87 7.77 9.41 10.75
C LYS A 87 7.92 10.80 10.13
N GLY A 88 7.73 11.83 10.94
CA GLY A 88 7.72 13.23 10.49
C GLY A 88 6.34 13.69 9.99
N ASP A 89 6.22 14.99 9.70
CA ASP A 89 5.00 15.58 9.13
C ASP A 89 5.22 15.81 7.64
N CYS A 90 4.73 14.87 6.84
CA CYS A 90 4.93 14.88 5.40
C CYS A 90 4.34 16.13 4.76
N GLN A 91 5.18 16.99 4.20
CA GLN A 91 4.72 18.16 3.46
C GLN A 91 4.49 17.83 1.98
N GLY A 92 3.56 18.54 1.35
CA GLY A 92 3.32 18.42 -0.09
C GLY A 92 1.87 18.67 -0.47
N GLU A 93 1.69 19.31 -1.63
CA GLU A 93 0.38 19.69 -2.17
C GLU A 93 -0.02 18.79 -3.33
N PHE A 94 -1.31 18.48 -3.39
CA PHE A 94 -1.90 17.78 -4.52
C PHE A 94 -2.05 18.71 -5.72
N ASN A 95 -1.51 18.30 -6.88
CA ASN A 95 -1.68 19.04 -8.12
C ASN A 95 -2.41 18.20 -9.18
N TYR A 96 -3.73 18.37 -9.25
CA TYR A 96 -4.58 17.66 -10.22
C TYR A 96 -4.15 17.86 -11.67
N SER A 97 -3.62 19.04 -12.03
CA SER A 97 -3.24 19.33 -13.42
C SER A 97 -2.15 18.39 -13.94
N GLN A 98 -1.33 17.84 -13.04
CA GLN A 98 -0.31 16.86 -13.38
C GLN A 98 -0.89 15.50 -13.74
N LEU A 99 -2.13 15.18 -13.33
CA LEU A 99 -2.76 13.88 -13.57
C LEU A 99 -3.35 13.71 -14.97
N LYS A 100 -3.46 14.79 -15.76
CA LYS A 100 -3.99 14.74 -17.14
C LYS A 100 -3.46 13.56 -17.98
N PRO A 101 -2.17 13.18 -17.95
CA PRO A 101 -1.64 12.07 -18.74
C PRO A 101 -2.15 10.68 -18.32
N VAL A 102 -2.67 10.53 -17.10
CA VAL A 102 -3.12 9.24 -16.52
C VAL A 102 -4.57 9.26 -16.02
N GLU A 103 -5.28 10.38 -16.18
CA GLU A 103 -6.63 10.58 -15.64
C GLU A 103 -7.60 9.49 -16.12
N SER A 104 -7.52 9.08 -17.38
CA SER A 104 -8.39 8.02 -17.92
C SER A 104 -8.19 6.66 -17.25
N GLN A 105 -6.95 6.35 -16.86
CA GLN A 105 -6.60 5.12 -16.14
C GLN A 105 -7.04 5.22 -14.68
N LEU A 106 -6.83 6.38 -14.04
CA LEU A 106 -7.30 6.61 -12.68
C LEU A 106 -8.83 6.51 -12.58
N ARG A 107 -9.58 7.12 -13.50
CA ARG A 107 -11.04 6.98 -13.53
C ARG A 107 -11.53 5.54 -13.70
N LYS A 108 -10.71 4.66 -14.28
CA LYS A 108 -11.07 3.26 -14.51
C LYS A 108 -10.63 2.33 -13.38
N TYR A 109 -9.45 2.56 -12.80
CA TYR A 109 -8.81 1.63 -11.86
C TYR A 109 -8.65 2.18 -10.45
N TRP A 110 -8.74 3.50 -10.27
CA TRP A 110 -8.68 4.18 -8.98
C TRP A 110 -9.86 5.15 -8.89
N MET A 111 -11.06 4.59 -9.07
CA MET A 111 -12.32 5.31 -9.16
C MET A 111 -12.76 5.79 -7.77
N ASP A 112 -13.40 6.95 -7.72
CA ASP A 112 -14.22 7.36 -6.57
C ASP A 112 -15.52 6.56 -6.61
N LEU A 113 -15.61 5.52 -5.78
CA LEU A 113 -16.75 4.59 -5.76
C LEU A 113 -18.05 5.22 -5.21
N LEU A 114 -17.96 6.28 -4.39
CA LEU A 114 -19.13 7.02 -3.94
C LEU A 114 -19.69 7.92 -5.04
N ASN A 115 -18.84 8.42 -5.93
CA ASN A 115 -19.24 9.27 -7.04
C ASN A 115 -18.62 8.86 -8.39
N PRO A 116 -18.95 7.68 -8.95
CA PRO A 116 -18.33 7.16 -10.18
C PRO A 116 -18.47 8.07 -11.42
N ARG A 117 -19.53 8.88 -11.47
CA ARG A 117 -19.82 9.81 -12.58
C ARG A 117 -19.26 11.21 -12.34
N GLY A 118 -18.81 11.48 -11.13
CA GLY A 118 -18.46 12.81 -10.69
C GLY A 118 -17.01 13.18 -10.91
N ASN A 119 -16.60 14.17 -10.12
CA ASN A 119 -15.26 14.69 -10.11
C ASN A 119 -14.44 13.95 -9.04
N PRO A 120 -13.47 13.10 -9.41
CA PRO A 120 -12.71 12.29 -8.46
C PRO A 120 -11.61 13.08 -7.75
N LYS A 121 -11.53 14.41 -7.97
CA LYS A 121 -10.51 15.29 -7.39
C LYS A 121 -10.39 15.17 -5.89
N ASP A 122 -11.52 15.17 -5.19
CA ASP A 122 -11.52 15.20 -3.73
C ASP A 122 -11.01 13.88 -3.17
N PHE A 123 -11.40 12.76 -3.77
CA PHE A 123 -10.89 11.44 -3.44
C PHE A 123 -9.38 11.32 -3.72
N TRP A 124 -8.91 11.68 -4.91
CA TRP A 124 -7.48 11.62 -5.22
C TRP A 124 -6.65 12.61 -4.39
N ASN A 125 -7.22 13.77 -4.06
CA ASN A 125 -6.60 14.72 -3.13
C ASN A 125 -6.49 14.12 -1.72
N HIS A 126 -7.53 13.43 -1.23
CA HIS A 126 -7.50 12.73 0.04
C HIS A 126 -6.37 11.69 0.06
N GLU A 127 -6.33 10.79 -0.93
CA GLU A 127 -5.32 9.73 -1.01
C GLU A 127 -3.90 10.31 -1.10
N TYR A 128 -3.69 11.36 -1.89
CA TYR A 128 -2.37 11.98 -1.99
C TYR A 128 -1.97 12.73 -0.72
N THR A 129 -2.87 13.54 -0.16
CA THR A 129 -2.55 14.37 1.01
C THR A 129 -2.44 13.52 2.26
N LYS A 130 -3.22 12.46 2.42
CA LYS A 130 -3.13 11.60 3.59
C LYS A 130 -1.96 10.62 3.50
N HIS A 131 -1.67 10.11 2.30
CA HIS A 131 -0.70 9.03 2.12
C HIS A 131 0.43 9.39 1.15
N GLY A 132 0.09 9.77 -0.08
CA GLY A 132 1.09 9.92 -1.16
C GLY A 132 2.20 10.93 -0.89
N ARG A 133 1.91 12.06 -0.23
CA ARG A 133 2.93 13.08 0.09
C ARG A 133 4.04 12.56 1.01
N CYS A 134 3.78 11.51 1.81
CA CYS A 134 4.79 10.87 2.65
C CYS A 134 5.82 10.04 1.89
N ALA A 135 5.52 9.67 0.64
CA ALA A 135 6.48 9.02 -0.23
C ALA A 135 7.44 10.01 -0.92
N SER A 136 7.20 11.32 -0.79
CA SER A 136 7.89 12.35 -1.58
C SER A 136 9.39 12.49 -1.26
N VAL A 137 9.82 11.98 -0.11
CA VAL A 137 11.24 11.86 0.27
C VAL A 137 12.04 10.96 -0.68
N ASP A 138 11.35 10.08 -1.42
CA ASP A 138 11.94 9.28 -2.47
C ASP A 138 11.62 9.90 -3.84
N SER A 139 12.68 10.14 -4.61
CA SER A 139 12.63 10.77 -5.94
C SER A 139 11.70 10.05 -6.95
N ARG A 140 11.36 8.78 -6.71
CA ARG A 140 10.42 8.00 -7.52
C ARG A 140 8.96 8.41 -7.29
N PHE A 141 8.63 9.06 -6.18
CA PHE A 141 7.26 9.47 -5.82
C PHE A 141 7.13 10.96 -5.51
N ASN A 142 8.19 11.76 -5.68
CA ASN A 142 8.27 13.18 -5.31
C ASN A 142 7.42 14.16 -6.14
N SER A 143 6.34 13.69 -6.77
CA SER A 143 5.31 14.54 -7.37
C SER A 143 3.98 13.79 -7.41
N THR A 144 2.87 14.53 -7.49
CA THR A 144 1.53 13.96 -7.66
C THR A 144 1.49 12.96 -8.81
N LEU A 145 2.00 13.32 -9.99
CA LEU A 145 2.00 12.41 -11.14
C LEU A 145 2.79 11.12 -10.88
N LYS A 146 4.00 11.21 -10.32
CA LYS A 146 4.85 10.05 -10.07
C LYS A 146 4.25 9.05 -9.09
N TYR A 147 3.63 9.55 -8.01
CA TYR A 147 2.94 8.70 -7.04
C TYR A 147 1.79 7.91 -7.68
N PHE A 148 0.88 8.59 -8.38
CA PHE A 148 -0.26 7.95 -9.04
C PHE A 148 0.17 7.01 -10.19
N GLN A 149 1.22 7.36 -10.94
CA GLN A 149 1.80 6.48 -11.95
C GLN A 149 2.39 5.20 -11.35
N SER A 150 3.03 5.30 -10.19
CA SER A 150 3.62 4.15 -9.51
C SER A 150 2.54 3.19 -9.01
N ALA A 151 1.50 3.70 -8.35
CA ALA A 151 0.36 2.90 -7.91
C ALA A 151 -0.36 2.22 -9.07
N LEU A 152 -0.58 2.94 -10.19
CA LEU A 152 -1.11 2.33 -11.41
C LEU A 152 -0.18 1.21 -11.90
N SER A 153 1.13 1.44 -11.96
CA SER A 153 2.09 0.43 -12.43
C SER A 153 2.04 -0.85 -11.57
N ILE A 154 1.95 -0.70 -10.25
CA ILE A 154 1.76 -1.80 -9.30
C ILE A 154 0.44 -2.53 -9.60
N TYR A 155 -0.67 -1.81 -9.73
CA TYR A 155 -1.98 -2.40 -10.02
C TYR A 155 -1.97 -3.25 -11.29
N LEU A 156 -1.28 -2.78 -12.34
CA LEU A 156 -1.20 -3.51 -13.61
C LEU A 156 -0.39 -4.81 -13.52
N LYS A 157 0.63 -4.85 -12.66
CA LYS A 157 1.48 -6.04 -12.45
C LYS A 157 0.87 -6.99 -11.42
N TYR A 158 0.24 -6.46 -10.37
CA TYR A 158 -0.22 -7.20 -9.19
C TYR A 158 -1.72 -7.00 -8.92
N ASN A 159 -2.54 -7.20 -9.97
CA ASN A 159 -3.99 -7.10 -9.87
C ASN A 159 -4.59 -8.33 -9.17
N VAL A 160 -5.16 -8.14 -7.99
CA VAL A 160 -5.71 -9.27 -7.21
C VAL A 160 -6.88 -9.95 -7.93
N THR A 161 -7.63 -9.24 -8.79
CA THR A 161 -8.68 -9.86 -9.60
C THR A 161 -8.12 -10.96 -10.51
N GLN A 162 -6.94 -10.73 -11.10
CA GLN A 162 -6.30 -11.72 -11.97
C GLN A 162 -5.74 -12.91 -11.18
N PHE A 163 -5.21 -12.65 -9.98
CA PHE A 163 -4.73 -13.71 -9.08
C PHE A 163 -5.87 -14.64 -8.67
N LEU A 164 -6.98 -14.06 -8.20
CA LEU A 164 -8.16 -14.81 -7.81
C LEU A 164 -8.74 -15.61 -8.98
N LYS A 165 -8.91 -14.97 -10.15
CA LYS A 165 -9.41 -15.66 -11.34
C LYS A 165 -8.54 -16.84 -11.73
N SER A 166 -7.22 -16.68 -11.72
CA SER A 166 -6.28 -17.75 -12.11
C SER A 166 -6.38 -18.96 -11.19
N ALA A 167 -6.84 -18.76 -9.94
CA ALA A 167 -7.16 -19.81 -8.98
C ALA A 167 -8.63 -20.30 -9.04
N GLY A 168 -9.40 -19.89 -10.04
CA GLY A 168 -10.81 -20.22 -10.21
C GLY A 168 -11.74 -19.53 -9.20
N ILE A 169 -11.30 -18.44 -8.58
CA ILE A 169 -12.10 -17.60 -7.69
C ILE A 169 -12.63 -16.42 -8.52
N VAL A 170 -13.91 -16.49 -8.85
CA VAL A 170 -14.62 -15.48 -9.66
C VAL A 170 -15.85 -14.98 -8.90
N PRO A 171 -16.29 -13.73 -9.15
CA PRO A 171 -17.42 -13.18 -8.42
C PRO A 171 -18.72 -13.85 -8.88
N GLY A 172 -19.66 -14.01 -7.96
CA GLY A 172 -20.94 -14.69 -8.12
C GLY A 172 -21.47 -15.26 -6.80
N SER A 173 -22.49 -16.11 -6.90
CA SER A 173 -23.15 -16.74 -5.75
C SER A 173 -22.31 -17.81 -5.06
N THR A 174 -21.16 -18.18 -5.62
CA THR A 174 -20.24 -19.15 -5.01
C THR A 174 -19.47 -18.49 -3.89
N SER A 175 -19.48 -19.14 -2.73
CA SER A 175 -18.70 -18.71 -1.59
C SER A 175 -17.36 -19.42 -1.49
N TYR A 176 -16.36 -18.73 -0.95
CA TYR A 176 -15.01 -19.25 -0.80
C TYR A 176 -14.53 -19.15 0.65
N LYS A 177 -13.70 -20.11 1.07
CA LYS A 177 -12.98 -19.98 2.34
C LYS A 177 -11.97 -18.84 2.25
N ALA A 178 -11.80 -18.10 3.34
CA ALA A 178 -10.79 -17.04 3.45
C ALA A 178 -9.38 -17.58 3.15
N SER A 179 -9.05 -18.77 3.66
CA SER A 179 -7.80 -19.47 3.36
C SER A 179 -7.56 -19.68 1.87
N LYS A 180 -8.58 -20.10 1.11
CA LYS A 180 -8.48 -20.29 -0.34
C LYS A 180 -8.15 -18.97 -1.08
N ILE A 181 -8.75 -17.85 -0.64
CA ILE A 181 -8.46 -16.52 -1.19
C ILE A 181 -7.02 -16.09 -0.88
N ILE A 182 -6.59 -16.27 0.38
CA ILE A 182 -5.23 -15.96 0.83
C ILE A 182 -4.20 -16.80 0.05
N GLU A 183 -4.45 -18.09 -0.13
CA GLU A 183 -3.58 -19.01 -0.85
C GLU A 183 -3.48 -18.67 -2.34
N ALA A 184 -4.60 -18.28 -2.97
CA ALA A 184 -4.60 -17.84 -4.36
C ALA A 184 -3.70 -16.62 -4.57
N VAL A 185 -3.81 -15.61 -3.72
CA VAL A 185 -2.95 -14.43 -3.78
C VAL A 185 -1.51 -14.80 -3.45
N ASN A 186 -1.26 -15.58 -2.40
CA ASN A 186 0.09 -15.99 -2.01
C ASN A 186 0.80 -16.79 -3.11
N SER A 187 0.08 -17.66 -3.82
CA SER A 187 0.66 -18.47 -4.91
C SER A 187 1.05 -17.63 -6.12
N ALA A 188 0.32 -16.53 -6.39
CA ALA A 188 0.60 -15.65 -7.53
C ALA A 188 1.57 -14.50 -7.19
N PHE A 189 1.51 -13.98 -5.96
CA PHE A 189 2.29 -12.82 -5.50
C PHE A 189 3.58 -13.20 -4.75
N GLY A 190 3.63 -14.41 -4.18
CA GLY A 190 4.74 -14.90 -3.34
C GLY A 190 4.61 -14.58 -1.85
N TYR A 191 3.65 -13.74 -1.45
CA TYR A 191 3.40 -13.36 -0.07
C TYR A 191 1.90 -13.31 0.24
N LYS A 192 1.55 -13.55 1.51
CA LYS A 192 0.15 -13.50 1.96
C LYS A 192 -0.36 -12.05 1.97
N PRO A 193 -1.60 -11.80 1.49
CA PRO A 193 -2.24 -10.51 1.64
C PRO A 193 -2.81 -10.33 3.06
N GLU A 194 -3.08 -9.08 3.45
CA GLU A 194 -4.13 -8.78 4.43
C GLU A 194 -5.49 -8.81 3.73
N ILE A 195 -6.52 -9.28 4.42
CA ILE A 195 -7.88 -9.34 3.89
C ILE A 195 -8.82 -8.59 4.84
N ASP A 196 -9.75 -7.82 4.28
CA ASP A 196 -10.80 -7.13 5.02
C ASP A 196 -12.18 -7.60 4.51
N CYS A 197 -13.16 -7.66 5.41
CA CYS A 197 -14.46 -8.24 5.14
C CYS A 197 -15.58 -7.39 5.73
N PHE A 198 -16.68 -7.27 5.00
CA PHE A 198 -17.88 -6.61 5.46
C PHE A 198 -18.96 -7.65 5.81
N ALA A 199 -19.49 -7.60 7.04
CA ALA A 199 -20.62 -8.40 7.46
C ALA A 199 -21.79 -7.46 7.80
N PRO A 200 -22.87 -7.43 6.99
CA PRO A 200 -24.01 -6.59 7.29
C PRO A 200 -24.62 -6.96 8.64
N GLY A 201 -24.98 -5.94 9.42
CA GLY A 201 -25.71 -6.14 10.67
C GLY A 201 -27.04 -6.86 10.44
N LYS A 202 -27.48 -7.65 11.43
CA LYS A 202 -28.80 -8.29 11.44
C LYS A 202 -29.80 -7.42 12.22
N LYS A 203 -31.05 -7.33 11.74
CA LYS A 203 -32.15 -6.85 12.58
C LYS A 203 -32.62 -7.95 13.52
N HIS A 204 -33.26 -7.57 14.61
CA HIS A 204 -33.82 -8.53 15.56
C HIS A 204 -34.83 -9.44 14.86
N GLY A 205 -34.63 -10.76 14.94
CA GLY A 205 -35.50 -11.76 14.29
C GLY A 205 -35.10 -12.13 12.84
N GLU A 206 -34.09 -11.49 12.26
CA GLU A 206 -33.57 -11.86 10.94
C GLU A 206 -32.42 -12.88 11.03
N LYS A 207 -32.29 -13.70 9.97
CA LYS A 207 -31.10 -14.55 9.79
C LYS A 207 -29.88 -13.67 9.53
N SER A 208 -28.72 -14.06 10.07
CA SER A 208 -27.46 -13.39 9.77
C SER A 208 -27.22 -13.39 8.26
N LYS A 209 -26.83 -12.25 7.72
CA LYS A 209 -26.34 -12.14 6.34
C LYS A 209 -24.91 -12.68 6.26
N PRO A 210 -24.49 -13.19 5.10
CA PRO A 210 -23.12 -13.64 4.92
C PRO A 210 -22.12 -12.47 4.98
N ALA A 211 -20.85 -12.81 5.24
CA ALA A 211 -19.75 -11.87 5.10
C ALA A 211 -19.28 -11.79 3.64
N TYR A 212 -18.90 -10.59 3.21
CA TYR A 212 -18.42 -10.30 1.86
C TYR A 212 -16.96 -9.87 1.91
N LEU A 213 -16.16 -10.30 0.92
CA LEU A 213 -14.79 -9.84 0.75
C LEU A 213 -14.81 -8.35 0.37
N ALA A 214 -14.26 -7.49 1.22
CA ALA A 214 -14.28 -6.05 1.04
C ALA A 214 -12.97 -5.54 0.45
N GLU A 215 -11.83 -6.00 0.96
CA GLU A 215 -10.53 -5.45 0.59
C GLU A 215 -9.42 -6.50 0.66
N LEU A 216 -8.42 -6.36 -0.21
CA LEU A 216 -7.17 -7.13 -0.21
C LEU A 216 -6.00 -6.16 -0.22
N ARG A 217 -5.06 -6.33 0.71
CA ARG A 217 -3.87 -5.51 0.81
C ARG A 217 -2.63 -6.36 0.62
N ILE A 218 -1.74 -5.93 -0.28
CA ILE A 218 -0.44 -6.55 -0.53
C ILE A 218 0.66 -5.53 -0.29
N CYS A 219 1.83 -5.97 0.18
CA CYS A 219 2.87 -5.05 0.61
C CYS A 219 4.09 -5.06 -0.30
N PHE A 220 4.72 -3.89 -0.37
CA PHE A 220 5.90 -3.66 -1.18
C PHE A 220 6.98 -2.98 -0.36
N SER A 221 8.23 -3.32 -0.59
CA SER A 221 9.37 -2.55 -0.09
C SER A 221 9.33 -1.13 -0.67
N LYS A 222 10.14 -0.20 -0.13
CA LYS A 222 10.22 1.18 -0.65
C LYS A 222 10.52 1.23 -2.14
N ASP A 223 11.27 0.23 -2.61
CA ASP A 223 11.58 0.13 -4.00
C ASP A 223 10.44 -0.36 -4.86
N LEU A 224 9.30 -0.82 -4.32
CA LEU A 224 8.17 -1.45 -5.01
C LEU A 224 8.36 -2.94 -5.35
N THR A 225 9.32 -3.61 -4.73
CA THR A 225 9.43 -5.08 -4.79
C THR A 225 8.42 -5.75 -3.84
N PRO A 226 7.78 -6.87 -4.21
CA PRO A 226 6.88 -7.62 -3.34
C PRO A 226 7.55 -8.00 -2.02
N ARG A 227 6.81 -7.89 -0.91
CA ARG A 227 7.25 -8.35 0.41
C ARG A 227 6.09 -8.83 1.27
N GLU A 228 6.43 -9.46 2.39
CA GLU A 228 5.48 -9.77 3.45
C GLU A 228 4.97 -8.46 4.10
N CYS A 229 3.65 -8.40 4.31
CA CYS A 229 3.04 -7.35 5.11
C CYS A 229 3.40 -7.53 6.58
N GLU A 230 3.76 -6.45 7.24
CA GLU A 230 3.87 -6.46 8.69
C GLU A 230 2.46 -6.38 9.28
N SER A 231 2.20 -7.18 10.32
CA SER A 231 0.90 -7.19 10.97
C SER A 231 0.55 -5.77 11.44
N SER A 232 -0.49 -5.18 10.87
CA SER A 232 -0.91 -3.81 11.16
C SER A 232 -1.42 -3.57 12.59
N GLY A 233 -1.41 -4.58 13.46
CA GLY A 233 -1.97 -4.50 14.82
C GLY A 233 -3.48 -4.20 14.85
N ARG A 234 -4.11 -4.08 13.69
CA ARG A 234 -5.56 -3.86 13.53
C ARG A 234 -6.24 -5.21 13.65
N GLU A 235 -6.98 -5.41 14.73
CA GLU A 235 -7.87 -6.56 14.87
C GLU A 235 -8.96 -6.47 13.79
N VAL A 236 -8.93 -7.37 12.81
CA VAL A 236 -10.06 -7.60 11.91
C VAL A 236 -11.21 -8.15 12.77
N PRO A 237 -12.44 -7.62 12.69
CA PRO A 237 -13.57 -8.13 13.44
C PRO A 237 -13.73 -9.64 13.23
N GLN A 238 -13.61 -10.43 14.29
CA GLN A 238 -13.79 -11.88 14.19
C GLN A 238 -15.26 -12.19 13.88
N PRO A 239 -15.57 -12.95 12.82
CA PRO A 239 -16.94 -13.37 12.54
C PRO A 239 -17.47 -14.22 13.69
N ARG A 240 -18.55 -13.78 14.33
CA ARG A 240 -19.25 -14.58 15.34
C ARG A 240 -20.06 -15.66 14.62
N HIS A 241 -19.49 -16.86 14.56
CA HIS A 241 -20.08 -18.18 14.27
C HIS A 241 -19.75 -18.86 12.92
N SER A 242 -19.25 -20.10 13.10
CA SER A 242 -19.15 -21.29 12.25
C SER A 242 -19.29 -21.14 10.73
N ALA A 243 -18.18 -21.45 10.05
CA ALA A 243 -17.96 -21.58 8.60
C ALA A 243 -17.66 -20.26 7.86
N HIS A 244 -16.37 -19.91 7.90
CA HIS A 244 -15.57 -18.91 7.16
C HIS A 244 -15.89 -18.82 5.66
N THR A 245 -17.09 -18.37 5.32
CA THR A 245 -17.63 -18.42 3.98
C THR A 245 -17.75 -16.99 3.47
N LEU A 246 -16.76 -16.55 2.69
CA LEU A 246 -16.75 -15.23 2.07
C LEU A 246 -17.49 -15.31 0.75
N TYR A 247 -18.48 -14.43 0.60
CA TYR A 247 -19.18 -14.26 -0.65
C TYR A 247 -18.46 -13.19 -1.46
N TYR A 248 -18.08 -13.57 -2.66
CA TYR A 248 -17.57 -12.64 -3.64
C TYR A 248 -18.75 -12.26 -4.54
N ASP A 249 -19.63 -11.40 -4.02
CA ASP A 249 -20.88 -10.85 -4.59
C ASP A 249 -21.88 -11.80 -5.30
N PRO A 250 -23.01 -12.14 -4.65
CA PRO A 250 -24.08 -12.96 -5.24
C PRO A 250 -25.04 -12.22 -6.18
N GLU A 251 -25.04 -10.89 -6.24
CA GLU A 251 -26.06 -10.07 -6.95
C GLU A 251 -25.47 -9.17 -8.04
N LEU A 252 -24.49 -9.70 -8.78
CA LEU A 252 -24.01 -9.03 -9.99
C LEU A 252 -25.18 -8.82 -10.98
N PRO A 253 -25.42 -7.58 -11.46
CA PRO A 253 -26.47 -7.30 -12.45
C PRO A 253 -26.28 -8.19 -13.70
N ARG A 254 -27.36 -8.63 -14.36
CA ARG A 254 -27.25 -9.47 -15.59
C ARG A 254 -26.40 -8.86 -16.71
N SER A 255 -26.17 -7.53 -16.71
CA SER A 255 -25.24 -6.84 -17.62
C SER A 255 -23.78 -7.26 -17.41
N PHE A 256 -23.41 -7.69 -16.19
CA PHE A 256 -22.11 -8.23 -15.83
C PHE A 256 -21.67 -9.36 -16.75
N HIS A 257 -22.51 -10.36 -17.03
CA HIS A 257 -22.08 -11.54 -17.79
C HIS A 257 -21.61 -11.22 -19.21
N ARG A 258 -22.08 -10.10 -19.80
CA ARG A 258 -21.68 -9.67 -21.15
C ARG A 258 -20.47 -8.73 -21.14
N GLU A 259 -20.33 -7.87 -20.14
CA GLU A 259 -19.23 -6.90 -20.07
C GLU A 259 -18.00 -7.44 -19.31
N ALA A 260 -18.18 -8.39 -18.38
CA ALA A 260 -17.11 -8.99 -17.61
C ALA A 260 -16.10 -9.70 -18.53
N GLU A 261 -16.53 -10.45 -19.53
CA GLU A 261 -15.60 -11.13 -20.43
C GLU A 261 -14.81 -10.17 -21.32
N ALA A 262 -15.43 -9.06 -21.76
CA ALA A 262 -14.81 -8.10 -22.69
C ALA A 262 -13.89 -7.08 -21.98
N ASN A 263 -14.23 -6.63 -20.77
CA ASN A 263 -13.54 -5.52 -20.07
C ASN A 263 -12.65 -5.93 -18.90
N VAL A 264 -12.96 -7.02 -18.19
CA VAL A 264 -12.18 -7.51 -17.02
C VAL A 264 -10.88 -8.17 -17.48
N TYR A 265 -10.86 -8.72 -18.71
CA TYR A 265 -9.76 -9.54 -19.22
C TYR A 265 -9.01 -8.93 -20.40
N SER A 266 -9.44 -7.76 -20.89
CA SER A 266 -8.67 -7.03 -21.89
C SER A 266 -7.37 -6.48 -21.27
N PRO A 267 -6.21 -6.64 -21.93
CA PRO A 267 -4.96 -6.07 -21.47
C PRO A 267 -5.11 -4.57 -21.25
N ILE A 268 -4.66 -4.11 -20.10
CA ILE A 268 -4.79 -2.70 -19.73
C ILE A 268 -3.89 -1.86 -20.64
N LYS A 269 -4.50 -0.92 -21.39
CA LYS A 269 -3.77 -0.04 -22.31
C LYS A 269 -2.97 1.01 -21.52
N MET A 270 -1.65 0.80 -21.47
CA MET A 270 -0.70 1.68 -20.80
C MET A 270 -0.20 2.82 -21.70
N SER A 271 0.04 4.00 -21.12
CA SER A 271 0.81 5.05 -21.78
C SER A 271 2.28 4.63 -21.91
N ARG A 272 3.00 5.18 -22.88
CA ARG A 272 4.42 4.86 -23.12
C ARG A 272 5.28 5.15 -21.89
N SER A 273 4.97 6.19 -21.12
CA SER A 273 5.69 6.53 -19.89
C SER A 273 5.51 5.47 -18.80
N VAL A 274 4.29 4.95 -18.61
CA VAL A 274 4.03 3.86 -17.67
C VAL A 274 4.66 2.57 -18.17
N LYS A 275 4.62 2.28 -19.49
CA LYS A 275 5.33 1.14 -20.08
C LYS A 275 6.83 1.24 -19.88
N ASN A 276 7.42 2.42 -20.03
CA ASN A 276 8.85 2.64 -19.84
C ASN A 276 9.26 2.50 -18.37
N LEU A 277 8.42 2.95 -17.44
CA LEU A 277 8.60 2.68 -16.00
C LEU A 277 8.56 1.17 -15.73
N ILE A 278 7.58 0.41 -16.26
CA ILE A 278 7.56 -1.05 -16.08
C ILE A 278 8.71 -1.75 -16.84
N ALA A 279 9.11 -1.25 -18.00
CA ALA A 279 10.18 -1.86 -18.82
C ALA A 279 11.57 -1.65 -18.19
N SER A 280 11.84 -0.47 -17.60
CA SER A 280 13.06 -0.25 -16.81
C SER A 280 13.13 -1.12 -15.55
N TRP A 281 12.06 -1.84 -15.23
CA TRP A 281 11.89 -2.73 -14.09
C TRP A 281 11.99 -4.23 -14.45
N ILE A 282 11.57 -4.64 -15.64
CA ILE A 282 11.61 -6.05 -16.08
C ILE A 282 13.04 -6.53 -16.32
N GLU A 283 13.99 -5.63 -16.64
CA GLU A 283 15.40 -5.99 -16.85
C GLU A 283 16.15 -6.39 -15.56
N THR A 284 15.56 -6.22 -14.38
CA THR A 284 16.17 -6.60 -13.08
C THR A 284 15.62 -7.88 -12.44
N GLU A 285 14.60 -8.53 -13.00
CA GLU A 285 14.00 -9.73 -12.40
C GLU A 285 14.14 -10.97 -13.32
N ARG A 286 15.34 -11.55 -13.35
CA ARG A 286 15.48 -12.98 -13.66
C ARG A 286 15.20 -13.73 -12.34
N PRO A 287 14.21 -14.65 -12.26
CA PRO A 287 13.86 -15.27 -11.00
C PRO A 287 15.01 -16.17 -10.51
N THR A 288 15.64 -15.81 -9.40
CA THR A 288 16.41 -16.76 -8.60
C THR A 288 15.43 -17.47 -7.67
N ALA A 289 15.39 -18.80 -7.79
CA ALA A 289 14.55 -19.69 -7.00
C ALA A 289 14.59 -19.33 -5.51
N VAL A 290 13.43 -19.01 -4.93
CA VAL A 290 13.29 -18.85 -3.48
C VAL A 290 13.11 -20.22 -2.86
N SER A 291 14.07 -20.60 -2.02
CA SER A 291 14.06 -21.82 -1.21
C SER A 291 13.00 -21.74 -0.11
N GLU A 292 12.29 -22.84 0.08
CA GLU A 292 11.35 -23.05 1.19
C GLU A 292 12.01 -22.90 2.57
N ARG A 293 11.44 -22.04 3.42
CA ARG A 293 11.01 -22.47 4.77
C ARG A 293 10.00 -21.51 5.41
N LYS A 294 8.95 -22.14 5.93
CA LYS A 294 7.74 -21.60 6.55
C LYS A 294 8.00 -20.71 7.78
N ARG A 295 7.20 -19.65 7.91
CA ARG A 295 6.55 -19.30 9.18
C ARG A 295 5.07 -19.05 8.91
N ILE A 296 4.22 -19.77 9.63
CA ILE A 296 2.78 -19.65 9.56
C ILE A 296 2.38 -18.52 10.50
N TRP A 297 1.91 -17.41 9.94
CA TRP A 297 1.11 -16.43 10.67
C TRP A 297 -0.29 -16.37 10.05
N THR A 298 -1.28 -16.43 10.93
CA THR A 298 -2.72 -16.39 10.64
C THR A 298 -3.23 -14.97 10.83
N SER A 299 -3.81 -14.40 9.78
CA SER A 299 -4.66 -13.21 9.80
C SER A 299 -5.94 -13.49 10.64
N PRO A 300 -6.67 -12.50 11.18
CA PRO A 300 -7.74 -12.73 12.15
C PRO A 300 -9.04 -13.31 11.56
N CYS A 301 -9.07 -13.63 10.27
CA CYS A 301 -9.99 -14.64 9.74
C CYS A 301 -9.41 -16.04 10.05
N LYS A 302 -9.36 -16.44 11.32
CA LYS A 302 -8.89 -17.78 11.71
C LYS A 302 -9.90 -18.83 11.29
N ASP A 303 -9.46 -19.81 10.50
CA ASP A 303 -10.15 -21.09 10.35
C ASP A 303 -9.99 -21.87 11.67
N ASP A 304 -11.01 -21.92 12.53
CA ASP A 304 -11.04 -22.87 13.64
C ASP A 304 -11.29 -24.29 13.10
N GLU A 305 -10.22 -24.99 12.70
CA GLU A 305 -10.18 -26.46 12.68
C GLU A 305 -8.75 -26.93 13.01
N ASP A 306 -8.45 -27.02 14.31
CA ASP A 306 -7.51 -28.00 14.86
C ASP A 306 -7.81 -28.19 16.36
N VAL A 307 -9.04 -28.59 16.67
CA VAL A 307 -9.32 -29.28 17.93
C VAL A 307 -9.18 -30.77 17.62
N GLN A 308 -8.03 -31.31 17.99
CA GLN A 308 -7.82 -32.76 18.07
C GLN A 308 -8.99 -33.37 18.84
N LEU A 309 -9.79 -34.18 18.15
CA LEU A 309 -10.71 -35.12 18.78
C LEU A 309 -9.86 -36.03 19.67
N PRO A 310 -10.18 -36.18 20.97
CA PRO A 310 -9.44 -37.09 21.83
C PRO A 310 -9.62 -38.52 21.31
N GLU A 311 -8.49 -39.17 20.98
CA GLU A 311 -8.45 -40.61 20.76
C GLU A 311 -8.83 -41.33 22.06
N LYS A 312 -10.02 -41.94 22.01
CA LYS A 312 -10.45 -43.18 22.69
C LYS A 312 -10.23 -43.34 24.22
N LEU A 313 -11.38 -43.40 24.90
CA LEU A 313 -11.87 -44.47 25.81
C LEU A 313 -10.94 -45.00 26.92
N ASN A 314 -11.36 -44.90 28.18
CA ASN A 314 -11.81 -46.05 29.01
C ASN A 314 -12.01 -45.68 30.49
N TYR A 315 -13.15 -46.15 31.03
CA TYR A 315 -13.66 -46.14 32.42
C TYR A 315 -14.01 -44.80 33.08
#